data_AF-R9H575-F1
#
_entry.id   AF-R9H575-F1
#
_cell.length_a   1.000
_cell.length_b   1.000
_cell.length_c   1.000
_cell.angle_alpha   90.00
_cell.angle_beta   90.00
_cell.angle_gamma   90.00
#
_symmetry.space_group_name_H-M   'P 1'
#
loop_
_entity.id
_entity.type
_entity.pdbx_description
1 polymer ?
#
loop_
_entity_poly.entity_id
_entity_poly.type
_entity_poly.pdbx_seq_one_letter_code
_entity_poly.pdbx_strand_id
1 'polypeptide(L)'
;MRQNIIRKACQTVPAVVMAIAVAACDAHIEVPDTAVRPGHVLCTDGTALSYSEYEQSGKQAIAVVFNTDPHGETEGDGYAVYLWDIAPQAFADSLGIEQGTSADIKAYDGNANTFALYDTRETASPMAEAVFALWRYGQSAYVPSVAQARLLYAARATVNPVIERCGGDPLPQVPNNCWYWTSTEVEGQQTAKAWLYSMGSGAMQETPKTQAHRVRPIITINK
;
A
#
# COMPACT_ATOMS: atom_id res chain seq x y z
N MET A 1 102.09 -11.31 -31.13
CA MET A 1 102.09 -12.79 -31.04
C MET A 1 101.50 -13.19 -29.70
N ARG A 2 100.44 -14.03 -29.72
CA ARG A 2 99.91 -14.85 -28.61
C ARG A 2 99.38 -14.12 -27.36
N GLN A 3 98.27 -14.51 -26.74
CA GLN A 3 97.15 -15.40 -27.07
C GLN A 3 96.13 -15.16 -25.95
N ASN A 4 94.85 -15.03 -26.32
CA ASN A 4 93.76 -14.73 -25.42
C ASN A 4 93.55 -15.83 -24.37
N ILE A 5 93.33 -15.37 -23.15
CA ILE A 5 93.10 -16.14 -21.93
C ILE A 5 91.59 -16.31 -21.73
N ILE A 6 91.15 -17.59 -21.82
CA ILE A 6 90.35 -18.30 -20.79
C ILE A 6 88.81 -18.16 -20.77
N ARG A 7 88.19 -19.37 -20.80
CA ARG A 7 86.98 -19.90 -20.12
C ARG A 7 85.57 -19.78 -20.75
N LYS A 8 85.14 -20.95 -21.24
CA LYS A 8 83.88 -21.69 -20.97
C LYS A 8 82.82 -21.04 -20.05
N ALA A 9 81.57 -21.01 -20.53
CA ALA A 9 80.35 -21.40 -19.80
C ALA A 9 79.14 -21.30 -20.78
N CYS A 10 78.68 -22.42 -21.34
CA CYS A 10 77.43 -23.09 -20.94
C CYS A 10 76.25 -22.12 -20.73
N GLN A 11 75.47 -21.89 -21.79
CA GLN A 11 74.21 -21.17 -21.75
C GLN A 11 73.14 -22.07 -21.12
N THR A 12 72.64 -21.69 -19.94
CA THR A 12 71.39 -22.21 -19.39
C THR A 12 70.45 -21.03 -19.15
N VAL A 13 69.35 -20.98 -19.91
CA VAL A 13 68.27 -20.00 -19.78
C VAL A 13 67.30 -20.50 -18.71
N PRO A 14 66.97 -19.72 -17.66
CA PRO A 14 65.85 -20.06 -16.81
C PRO A 14 64.56 -19.50 -17.40
N ALA A 15 63.62 -20.39 -17.74
CA ALA A 15 62.25 -20.04 -18.09
C ALA A 15 61.50 -19.61 -16.81
N VAL A 16 61.10 -18.34 -16.74
CA VAL A 16 60.25 -17.81 -15.67
C VAL A 16 58.80 -18.07 -16.06
N VAL A 17 58.11 -18.98 -15.34
CA VAL A 17 56.67 -19.17 -15.45
C VAL A 17 56.01 -18.26 -14.42
N MET A 18 55.37 -17.19 -14.90
CA MET A 18 54.58 -16.28 -14.07
C MET A 18 53.18 -16.85 -13.92
N ALA A 19 52.87 -17.41 -12.74
CA ALA A 19 51.51 -17.84 -12.42
C ALA A 19 50.65 -16.60 -12.13
N ILE A 20 49.78 -16.25 -13.07
CA ILE A 20 48.76 -15.21 -12.88
C ILE A 20 47.63 -15.86 -12.09
N ALA A 21 47.52 -15.52 -10.80
CA ALA A 21 46.34 -15.85 -10.01
C ALA A 21 45.18 -14.99 -10.50
N VAL A 22 44.23 -15.61 -11.19
CA VAL A 22 42.97 -14.96 -11.56
C VAL A 22 42.10 -14.96 -10.30
N ALA A 23 42.11 -13.84 -9.56
CA ALA A 23 41.11 -13.60 -8.55
C ALA A 23 39.77 -13.42 -9.27
N ALA A 24 38.92 -14.45 -9.21
CA ALA A 24 37.52 -14.31 -9.61
C ALA A 24 36.85 -13.38 -8.59
N CYS A 25 36.79 -12.09 -8.91
CA CYS A 25 35.89 -11.17 -8.25
C CYS A 25 34.47 -11.55 -8.68
N ASP A 26 33.84 -12.45 -7.91
CA ASP A 26 32.40 -12.66 -7.99
C ASP A 26 31.72 -11.43 -7.38
N ALA A 27 31.63 -10.36 -8.18
CA ALA A 27 30.82 -9.22 -7.85
C ALA A 27 29.37 -9.66 -7.98
N HIS A 28 28.78 -10.13 -6.89
CA HIS A 28 27.33 -10.20 -6.74
C HIS A 28 26.79 -8.78 -7.00
N ILE A 29 26.24 -8.55 -8.20
CA ILE A 29 25.44 -7.38 -8.48
C ILE A 29 24.17 -7.57 -7.64
N GLU A 30 24.14 -6.97 -6.46
CA GLU A 30 22.90 -6.79 -5.71
C GLU A 30 21.98 -5.92 -6.54
N VAL A 31 21.15 -6.56 -7.37
CA VAL A 31 20.03 -5.88 -8.03
C VAL A 31 19.12 -5.41 -6.91
N PRO A 32 18.86 -4.09 -6.79
CA PRO A 32 18.01 -3.58 -5.72
C PRO A 32 16.64 -4.27 -5.81
N ASP A 33 16.21 -4.88 -4.71
CA ASP A 33 14.87 -5.43 -4.61
C ASP A 33 13.86 -4.29 -4.64
N THR A 34 13.20 -4.11 -5.79
CA THR A 34 12.19 -3.07 -6.00
C THR A 34 10.77 -3.59 -5.74
N ALA A 35 10.62 -4.79 -5.18
CA ALA A 35 9.32 -5.34 -4.87
C ALA A 35 8.63 -4.53 -3.77
N VAL A 36 7.43 -4.04 -4.10
CA VAL A 36 6.53 -3.42 -3.12
C VAL A 36 6.01 -4.49 -2.16
N ARG A 37 5.96 -4.20 -0.86
CA ARG A 37 5.54 -5.13 0.21
C ARG A 37 4.67 -4.42 1.25
N PRO A 38 3.79 -5.14 1.97
CA PRO A 38 3.09 -4.59 3.13
C PRO A 38 4.08 -3.97 4.13
N GLY A 39 3.77 -2.77 4.63
CA GLY A 39 4.63 -1.95 5.47
C GLY A 39 5.54 -0.98 4.70
N HIS A 40 5.58 -1.02 3.36
CA HIS A 40 6.20 0.05 2.58
C HIS A 40 5.40 1.35 2.67
N VAL A 41 6.10 2.48 2.61
CA VAL A 41 5.54 3.83 2.63
C VAL A 41 5.24 4.24 1.19
N LEU A 42 3.96 4.53 0.90
CA LEU A 42 3.55 5.17 -0.35
C LEU A 42 3.74 6.67 -0.21
N CYS A 43 4.48 7.26 -1.13
CA CYS A 43 4.78 8.69 -1.20
C CYS A 43 3.82 9.43 -2.13
N THR A 44 3.75 10.76 -1.99
CA THR A 44 2.89 11.62 -2.82
C THR A 44 3.25 11.60 -4.31
N ASP A 45 4.47 11.20 -4.67
CA ASP A 45 4.94 11.04 -6.05
C ASP A 45 4.59 9.66 -6.65
N GLY A 46 3.88 8.81 -5.91
CA GLY A 46 3.47 7.47 -6.35
C GLY A 46 4.48 6.36 -6.06
N THR A 47 5.68 6.68 -5.55
CA THR A 47 6.67 5.66 -5.22
C THR A 47 6.36 4.97 -3.88
N ALA A 48 6.59 3.66 -3.82
CA ALA A 48 6.49 2.87 -2.59
C ALA A 48 7.88 2.40 -2.15
N LEU A 49 8.30 2.80 -0.95
CA LEU A 49 9.64 2.56 -0.41
C LEU A 49 9.58 1.78 0.90
N SER A 50 10.62 1.02 1.23
CA SER A 50 10.79 0.57 2.62
C SER A 50 10.91 1.79 3.54
N TYR A 51 10.59 1.64 4.83
CA TYR A 51 10.67 2.77 5.76
C TYR A 51 12.09 3.38 5.82
N SER A 52 13.14 2.55 5.79
CA SER A 52 14.53 3.00 5.80
C SER A 52 14.91 3.82 4.56
N GLU A 53 14.41 3.43 3.39
CA GLU A 53 14.62 4.19 2.15
C GLU A 53 13.81 5.49 2.16
N TYR A 54 12.55 5.43 2.63
CA TYR A 54 11.71 6.60 2.80
C TYR A 54 12.39 7.67 3.68
N GLU A 55 12.92 7.28 4.84
CA GLU A 55 13.60 8.19 5.79
C GLU A 55 14.80 8.92 5.17
N GLN A 56 15.47 8.29 4.20
CA GLN A 56 16.62 8.86 3.48
C GLN A 56 16.22 9.61 2.20
N SER A 57 14.99 9.44 1.72
CA SER A 57 14.54 9.93 0.42
C SER A 57 14.18 11.41 0.39
N GLY A 58 13.85 12.01 1.54
CA GLY A 58 13.28 13.37 1.62
C GLY A 58 11.87 13.50 1.02
N LYS A 59 11.23 12.39 0.64
CA LYS A 59 9.87 12.37 0.08
C LYS A 59 8.82 12.54 1.17
N GLN A 60 7.60 12.85 0.76
CA GLN A 60 6.45 12.97 1.65
C GLN A 60 5.61 11.69 1.61
N ALA A 61 5.41 11.06 2.77
CA ALA A 61 4.50 9.94 2.92
C ALA A 61 3.03 10.39 2.84
N ILE A 62 2.19 9.54 2.25
CA ILE A 62 0.73 9.73 2.22
C ILE A 62 -0.05 8.50 2.72
N ALA A 63 0.51 7.30 2.53
CA ALA A 63 -0.13 6.06 2.90
C ALA A 63 0.90 4.95 3.19
N VAL A 64 0.43 3.83 3.73
CA VAL A 64 1.23 2.62 3.98
C VAL A 64 0.63 1.44 3.25
N VAL A 65 1.43 0.70 2.49
CA VAL A 65 1.01 -0.50 1.78
C VAL A 65 0.55 -1.55 2.80
N PHE A 66 -0.64 -2.11 2.62
CA PHE A 66 -1.17 -3.16 3.50
C PHE A 66 -1.49 -4.47 2.75
N ASN A 67 -1.61 -4.40 1.44
CA ASN A 67 -1.81 -5.56 0.57
C ASN A 67 -1.00 -5.40 -0.70
N THR A 68 -0.50 -6.51 -1.22
CA THR A 68 0.12 -6.62 -2.53
C THR A 68 -0.47 -7.84 -3.21
N ASP A 69 -0.82 -7.72 -4.48
CA ASP A 69 -1.49 -8.78 -5.21
C ASP A 69 -0.64 -9.25 -6.40
N PRO A 70 0.36 -10.11 -6.16
CA PRO A 70 1.20 -10.65 -7.23
C PRO A 70 0.44 -11.62 -8.14
N HIS A 71 -0.80 -12.00 -7.80
CA HIS A 71 -1.58 -13.03 -8.52
C HIS A 71 -2.77 -12.45 -9.30
N GLY A 72 -3.08 -11.16 -9.15
CA GLY A 72 -4.12 -10.46 -9.90
C GLY A 72 -5.54 -10.87 -9.50
N GLU A 73 -5.74 -11.23 -8.24
CA GLU A 73 -7.06 -11.55 -7.67
C GLU A 73 -7.89 -10.29 -7.29
N THR A 74 -7.25 -9.13 -7.31
CA THR A 74 -7.78 -7.83 -6.86
C THR A 74 -7.56 -6.75 -7.93
N GLU A 75 -8.25 -5.61 -7.80
CA GLU A 75 -8.03 -4.46 -8.68
C GLU A 75 -6.67 -3.81 -8.38
N GLY A 76 -5.77 -3.79 -9.37
CA GLY A 76 -4.42 -3.22 -9.27
C GLY A 76 -3.39 -4.20 -8.69
N ASP A 77 -2.19 -3.69 -8.39
CA ASP A 77 -1.07 -4.47 -7.83
C ASP A 77 -1.08 -4.55 -6.30
N GLY A 78 -2.05 -3.91 -5.65
CA GLY A 78 -2.16 -3.89 -4.20
C GLY A 78 -2.88 -2.65 -3.66
N TYR A 79 -2.85 -2.50 -2.34
CA TYR A 79 -3.54 -1.44 -1.64
C TYR A 79 -2.67 -0.77 -0.59
N ALA A 80 -2.83 0.54 -0.45
CA ALA A 80 -2.25 1.35 0.62
C ALA A 80 -3.32 2.09 1.42
N VAL A 81 -3.12 2.21 2.73
CA VAL A 81 -4.04 2.90 3.66
C VAL A 81 -3.50 4.29 3.99
N TYR A 82 -4.36 5.30 3.95
CA TYR A 82 -3.97 6.67 4.31
C TYR A 82 -3.40 6.76 5.72
N LEU A 83 -2.48 7.70 5.95
CA LEU A 83 -1.88 7.93 7.27
C LEU A 83 -2.88 8.46 8.30
N TRP A 84 -3.90 9.22 7.87
CA TRP A 84 -4.89 9.84 8.74
C TRP A 84 -6.31 9.46 8.33
N ASP A 85 -7.24 9.54 9.29
CA ASP A 85 -8.66 9.56 8.97
C ASP A 85 -9.05 10.90 8.34
N ILE A 86 -10.15 10.90 7.58
CA ILE A 86 -10.91 12.14 7.39
C ILE A 86 -11.87 12.36 8.56
N ALA A 87 -12.41 13.57 8.69
CA ALA A 87 -13.47 13.85 9.65
C ALA A 87 -14.63 12.85 9.49
N PRO A 88 -15.29 12.40 10.56
CA PRO A 88 -16.42 11.48 10.46
C PRO A 88 -17.49 11.99 9.48
N GLN A 89 -17.93 11.13 8.57
CA GLN A 89 -18.91 11.45 7.53
C GLN A 89 -20.06 10.46 7.56
N ALA A 90 -21.22 10.90 7.08
CA ALA A 90 -22.33 10.00 6.76
C ALA A 90 -22.08 9.28 5.43
N PHE A 91 -22.63 8.08 5.30
CA PHE A 91 -22.63 7.31 4.05
C PHE A 91 -23.52 7.98 2.99
N ALA A 92 -24.67 8.50 3.43
CA ALA A 92 -25.62 9.24 2.61
C ALA A 92 -26.27 10.37 3.43
N ASP A 93 -26.67 11.45 2.78
CA ASP A 93 -27.40 12.56 3.41
C ASP A 93 -28.88 12.24 3.70
N SER A 94 -29.43 11.24 3.03
CA SER A 94 -30.82 10.80 3.15
C SER A 94 -30.95 9.29 2.96
N LEU A 95 -32.14 8.74 3.29
CA LEU A 95 -32.47 7.33 3.12
C LEU A 95 -33.55 7.18 2.04
N GLY A 96 -33.72 5.96 1.52
CA GLY A 96 -34.74 5.61 0.53
C GLY A 96 -34.24 5.52 -0.91
N ILE A 97 -32.96 5.82 -1.14
CA ILE A 97 -32.32 5.82 -2.46
C ILE A 97 -31.24 4.74 -2.51
N GLU A 98 -31.23 3.94 -3.58
CA GLU A 98 -30.12 3.05 -3.90
C GLU A 98 -29.01 3.87 -4.55
N GLN A 99 -27.77 3.75 -4.07
CA GLN A 99 -26.63 4.53 -4.56
C GLN A 99 -25.74 3.72 -5.53
N GLY A 100 -26.23 2.55 -5.97
CA GLY A 100 -25.57 1.72 -6.98
C GLY A 100 -24.29 1.03 -6.53
N THR A 101 -24.02 0.92 -5.22
CA THR A 101 -22.88 0.15 -4.72
C THR A 101 -23.22 -1.33 -4.63
N SER A 102 -22.20 -2.19 -4.54
CA SER A 102 -22.42 -3.61 -4.30
C SER A 102 -22.87 -3.89 -2.86
N ALA A 103 -23.60 -4.99 -2.71
CA ALA A 103 -23.87 -5.63 -1.42
C ALA A 103 -22.99 -6.87 -1.18
N ASP A 104 -22.03 -7.14 -2.08
CA ASP A 104 -21.13 -8.29 -1.96
C ASP A 104 -20.00 -8.00 -0.98
N ILE A 105 -20.09 -8.58 0.20
CA ILE A 105 -19.11 -8.44 1.26
C ILE A 105 -17.75 -9.07 0.94
N LYS A 106 -17.59 -9.77 -0.19
CA LYS A 106 -16.35 -10.41 -0.63
C LYS A 106 -15.70 -9.71 -1.83
N ALA A 107 -16.38 -8.76 -2.45
CA ALA A 107 -15.86 -8.03 -3.60
C ALA A 107 -14.80 -6.99 -3.18
N TYR A 108 -13.74 -6.88 -3.97
CA TYR A 108 -12.69 -5.86 -3.81
C TYR A 108 -13.00 -4.60 -4.63
N ASP A 109 -14.20 -4.06 -4.46
CA ASP A 109 -14.81 -3.07 -5.35
C ASP A 109 -14.96 -1.67 -4.72
N GLY A 110 -14.14 -1.36 -3.72
CA GLY A 110 -14.28 -0.12 -2.97
C GLY A 110 -14.16 1.14 -3.82
N ASN A 111 -13.34 1.10 -4.88
CA ASN A 111 -13.19 2.22 -5.81
C ASN A 111 -14.49 2.45 -6.60
N ALA A 112 -14.98 1.40 -7.28
CA ALA A 112 -16.22 1.43 -8.04
C ALA A 112 -17.42 1.85 -7.17
N ASN A 113 -17.53 1.30 -5.96
CA ASN A 113 -18.56 1.70 -5.01
C ASN A 113 -18.45 3.19 -4.63
N THR A 114 -17.24 3.67 -4.32
CA THR A 114 -17.07 5.08 -3.94
C THR A 114 -17.39 6.03 -5.10
N PHE A 115 -17.10 5.64 -6.34
CA PHE A 115 -17.52 6.39 -7.52
C PHE A 115 -19.06 6.39 -7.67
N ALA A 116 -19.72 5.25 -7.50
CA ALA A 116 -21.18 5.18 -7.57
C ALA A 116 -21.86 6.06 -6.50
N LEU A 117 -21.32 6.07 -5.28
CA LEU A 117 -21.77 6.96 -4.20
C LEU A 117 -21.62 8.45 -4.55
N TYR A 118 -20.52 8.80 -5.22
CA TYR A 118 -20.25 10.18 -5.65
C TYR A 118 -21.14 10.61 -6.83
N ASP A 119 -21.41 9.71 -7.78
CA ASP A 119 -22.18 10.02 -9.00
C ASP A 119 -23.71 9.98 -8.80
N THR A 120 -24.19 9.43 -7.67
CA THR A 120 -25.61 9.42 -7.34
C THR A 120 -26.13 10.85 -7.18
N ARG A 121 -27.19 11.22 -7.93
CA ARG A 121 -27.70 12.61 -7.99
C ARG A 121 -28.89 12.85 -7.06
N GLU A 122 -29.58 11.78 -6.71
CA GLU A 122 -30.80 11.78 -5.92
C GLU A 122 -30.52 11.89 -4.42
N THR A 123 -29.31 11.51 -3.98
CA THR A 123 -28.80 11.66 -2.61
C THR A 123 -27.29 11.89 -2.66
N ALA A 124 -26.79 12.84 -1.88
CA ALA A 124 -25.34 13.04 -1.77
C ALA A 124 -24.73 12.02 -0.81
N SER A 125 -23.45 11.68 -1.05
CA SER A 125 -22.64 10.92 -0.10
C SER A 125 -21.54 11.82 0.49
N PRO A 126 -21.72 12.35 1.71
CA PRO A 126 -20.70 13.19 2.35
C PRO A 126 -19.35 12.48 2.48
N MET A 127 -19.33 11.17 2.72
CA MET A 127 -18.09 10.41 2.77
C MET A 127 -17.42 10.28 1.40
N ALA A 128 -18.18 10.06 0.33
CA ALA A 128 -17.60 9.96 -1.01
C ALA A 128 -17.05 11.32 -1.44
N GLU A 129 -17.81 12.41 -1.26
CA GLU A 129 -17.34 13.78 -1.56
C GLU A 129 -16.06 14.13 -0.80
N ALA A 130 -16.00 13.81 0.50
CA ALA A 130 -14.82 14.10 1.33
C ALA A 130 -13.59 13.30 0.88
N VAL A 131 -13.76 12.04 0.46
CA VAL A 131 -12.67 11.22 -0.06
C VAL A 131 -12.24 11.66 -1.46
N PHE A 132 -13.17 12.04 -2.32
CA PHE A 132 -12.87 12.62 -3.64
C PHE A 132 -12.08 13.93 -3.52
N ALA A 133 -12.34 14.74 -2.49
CA ALA A 133 -11.57 15.96 -2.23
C ALA A 133 -10.09 15.70 -1.88
N LEU A 134 -9.74 14.47 -1.49
CA LEU A 134 -8.35 14.06 -1.26
C LEU A 134 -7.60 13.78 -2.57
N TRP A 135 -8.29 13.67 -3.71
CA TRP A 135 -7.64 13.41 -5.00
C TRP A 135 -6.65 14.52 -5.33
N ARG A 136 -5.38 14.17 -5.16
CA ARG A 136 -4.21 15.01 -5.43
C ARG A 136 -3.19 14.10 -6.11
N TYR A 137 -2.39 14.67 -7.01
CA TYR A 137 -1.21 13.99 -7.59
C TYR A 137 -1.51 12.69 -8.37
N GLY A 138 -2.74 12.49 -8.87
CA GLY A 138 -3.10 11.32 -9.66
C GLY A 138 -3.34 10.03 -8.87
N GLN A 139 -3.38 10.10 -7.53
CA GLN A 139 -3.71 8.97 -6.66
C GLN A 139 -5.19 9.00 -6.27
N SER A 140 -5.94 7.98 -6.69
CA SER A 140 -7.39 7.91 -6.47
C SER A 140 -7.67 7.32 -5.08
N ALA A 141 -7.93 8.18 -4.11
CA ALA A 141 -8.43 7.77 -2.79
C ALA A 141 -9.87 7.29 -2.89
N TYR A 142 -10.24 6.26 -2.13
CA TYR A 142 -11.62 5.79 -2.05
C TYR A 142 -11.92 5.14 -0.68
N VAL A 143 -13.20 4.94 -0.38
CA VAL A 143 -13.65 4.23 0.83
C VAL A 143 -13.55 2.72 0.57
N PRO A 144 -12.83 1.96 1.42
CA PRO A 144 -12.64 0.52 1.20
C PRO A 144 -13.97 -0.24 1.21
N SER A 145 -14.09 -1.28 0.38
CA SER A 145 -15.12 -2.31 0.52
C SER A 145 -14.94 -3.11 1.82
N VAL A 146 -15.93 -3.92 2.21
CA VAL A 146 -15.79 -4.86 3.34
C VAL A 146 -14.61 -5.82 3.14
N ALA A 147 -14.38 -6.32 1.92
CA ALA A 147 -13.27 -7.24 1.66
C ALA A 147 -11.91 -6.56 1.86
N GLN A 148 -11.77 -5.32 1.37
CA GLN A 148 -10.55 -4.53 1.57
C GLN A 148 -10.34 -4.14 3.04
N ALA A 149 -11.43 -3.85 3.78
CA ALA A 149 -11.36 -3.61 5.22
C ALA A 149 -10.87 -4.84 6.00
N ARG A 150 -11.24 -6.05 5.59
CA ARG A 150 -10.71 -7.31 6.19
C ARG A 150 -9.20 -7.47 5.95
N LEU A 151 -8.73 -7.21 4.73
CA LEU A 151 -7.30 -7.21 4.42
C LEU A 151 -6.54 -6.22 5.30
N LEU A 152 -7.05 -4.98 5.40
CA LEU A 152 -6.46 -3.95 6.24
C LEU A 152 -6.44 -4.36 7.71
N TYR A 153 -7.55 -4.93 8.22
CA TYR A 153 -7.64 -5.41 9.59
C TYR A 153 -6.59 -6.47 9.92
N ALA A 154 -6.34 -7.40 9.00
CA ALA A 154 -5.32 -8.43 9.14
C ALA A 154 -3.90 -7.86 9.10
N ALA A 155 -3.68 -6.81 8.31
CA ALA A 155 -2.38 -6.15 8.15
C ALA A 155 -2.05 -5.10 9.24
N ARG A 156 -3.00 -4.73 10.12
CA ARG A 156 -2.83 -3.65 11.12
C ARG A 156 -1.56 -3.72 11.94
N ALA A 157 -1.17 -4.91 12.42
CA ALA A 157 0.05 -5.09 13.20
C ALA A 157 1.32 -4.73 12.41
N THR A 158 1.29 -4.93 11.09
CA THR A 158 2.39 -4.58 10.17
C THR A 158 2.40 -3.09 9.85
N VAL A 159 1.23 -2.50 9.59
CA VAL A 159 1.15 -1.10 9.12
C VAL A 159 1.19 -0.07 10.24
N ASN A 160 0.64 -0.35 11.42
CA ASN A 160 0.55 0.62 12.52
C ASN A 160 1.92 1.20 12.93
N PRO A 161 2.98 0.40 13.12
CA PRO A 161 4.31 0.95 13.44
C PRO A 161 4.89 1.84 12.34
N VAL A 162 4.49 1.65 11.08
CA VAL A 162 4.92 2.49 9.95
C VAL A 162 4.10 3.77 9.91
N ILE A 163 2.77 3.67 10.08
CA ILE A 163 1.86 4.83 10.17
C ILE A 163 2.34 5.78 11.27
N GLU A 164 2.63 5.26 12.47
CA GLU A 164 3.10 6.06 13.60
C GLU A 164 4.43 6.76 13.30
N ARG A 165 5.40 6.03 12.72
CA ARG A 165 6.69 6.62 12.33
C ARG A 165 6.57 7.66 11.21
N CYS A 166 5.56 7.55 10.36
CA CYS A 166 5.23 8.55 9.35
C CYS A 166 4.40 9.73 9.90
N GLY A 167 4.09 9.77 11.21
CA GLY A 167 3.30 10.83 11.85
C GLY A 167 1.79 10.71 11.63
N GLY A 168 1.33 9.54 11.18
CA GLY A 168 -0.08 9.21 11.00
C GLY A 168 -0.78 8.78 12.29
N ASP A 169 -2.09 8.56 12.20
CA ASP A 169 -2.92 8.01 13.27
C ASP A 169 -3.01 6.48 13.16
N PRO A 170 -2.44 5.72 14.10
CA PRO A 170 -2.52 4.26 14.08
C PRO A 170 -3.97 3.76 14.11
N LEU A 171 -4.23 2.66 13.41
CA LEU A 171 -5.54 2.03 13.37
C LEU A 171 -5.88 1.42 14.74
N PRO A 172 -7.12 1.59 15.24
CA PRO A 172 -7.53 1.08 16.54
C PRO A 172 -7.26 -0.42 16.72
N GLN A 173 -6.76 -0.80 17.89
CA GLN A 173 -6.55 -2.20 18.30
C GLN A 173 -7.48 -2.63 19.44
N VAL A 174 -8.30 -1.71 19.94
CA VAL A 174 -9.25 -1.94 21.03
C VAL A 174 -10.68 -1.61 20.56
N PRO A 175 -11.72 -2.16 21.22
CA PRO A 175 -13.11 -2.01 20.76
C PRO A 175 -13.68 -0.59 20.83
N ASN A 176 -13.02 0.34 21.53
CA ASN A 176 -13.52 1.70 21.65
C ASN A 176 -13.12 2.55 20.44
N ASN A 177 -14.08 3.31 19.91
CA ASN A 177 -13.89 4.22 18.78
C ASN A 177 -13.24 3.55 17.54
N CYS A 178 -13.70 2.35 17.19
CA CYS A 178 -13.04 1.48 16.22
C CYS A 178 -13.83 1.19 14.94
N TRP A 179 -15.01 1.79 14.79
CA TRP A 179 -15.91 1.55 13.67
C TRP A 179 -15.65 2.49 12.52
N TYR A 180 -15.45 1.92 11.33
CA TYR A 180 -15.20 2.65 10.10
C TYR A 180 -16.24 2.29 9.05
N TRP A 181 -16.66 3.29 8.27
CA TRP A 181 -17.44 3.02 7.07
C TRP A 181 -16.64 2.17 6.08
N THR A 182 -17.38 1.23 5.48
CA THR A 182 -17.01 0.62 4.20
C THR A 182 -17.94 1.18 3.13
N SER A 183 -17.59 0.99 1.87
CA SER A 183 -18.43 1.39 0.72
C SER A 183 -19.48 0.34 0.32
N THR A 184 -19.56 -0.79 1.04
CA THR A 184 -20.48 -1.90 0.75
C THR A 184 -21.82 -1.70 1.47
N GLU A 185 -22.92 -1.81 0.73
CA GLU A 185 -24.28 -1.75 1.26
C GLU A 185 -24.73 -3.09 1.88
N VAL A 186 -25.81 -3.05 2.68
CA VAL A 186 -26.39 -4.27 3.27
C VAL A 186 -27.38 -4.88 2.28
N GLU A 187 -27.20 -6.17 1.96
CA GLU A 187 -28.09 -6.91 1.05
C GLU A 187 -29.55 -6.88 1.54
N GLY A 188 -30.47 -6.51 0.64
CA GLY A 188 -31.90 -6.36 0.92
C GLY A 188 -32.27 -5.08 1.70
N GLN A 189 -31.29 -4.25 2.07
CA GLN A 189 -31.48 -3.02 2.84
C GLN A 189 -30.66 -1.84 2.27
N GLN A 190 -30.31 -1.91 0.98
CA GLN A 190 -29.47 -0.93 0.27
C GLN A 190 -29.99 0.50 0.40
N THR A 191 -31.31 0.72 0.42
CA THR A 191 -31.88 2.06 0.57
C THR A 191 -31.73 2.67 1.97
N ALA A 192 -31.32 1.89 2.98
CA ALA A 192 -31.32 2.32 4.38
C ALA A 192 -29.99 2.14 5.10
N LYS A 193 -29.24 1.07 4.80
CA LYS A 193 -28.09 0.65 5.61
C LYS A 193 -26.87 0.30 4.77
N ALA A 194 -25.71 0.51 5.38
CA ALA A 194 -24.42 0.05 4.88
C ALA A 194 -23.60 -0.58 6.01
N TRP A 195 -22.48 -1.20 5.66
CA TRP A 195 -21.62 -1.89 6.62
C TRP A 195 -20.59 -0.96 7.25
N LEU A 196 -20.60 -0.91 8.59
CA LEU A 196 -19.41 -0.56 9.35
C LEU A 196 -18.53 -1.80 9.55
N TYR A 197 -17.23 -1.59 9.57
CA TYR A 197 -16.23 -2.60 9.92
C TYR A 197 -15.41 -2.13 11.13
N SER A 198 -15.28 -3.00 12.12
CA SER A 198 -14.49 -2.72 13.32
C SER A 198 -13.02 -2.99 13.05
N MET A 199 -12.21 -1.92 13.06
CA MET A 199 -10.76 -2.09 13.13
C MET A 199 -10.33 -2.66 14.47
N GLY A 200 -11.12 -2.60 15.54
CA GLY A 200 -10.73 -3.15 16.85
C GLY A 200 -10.89 -4.67 16.95
N SER A 201 -11.97 -5.22 16.40
CA SER A 201 -12.37 -6.63 16.58
C SER A 201 -12.58 -7.43 15.30
N GLY A 202 -12.60 -6.77 14.13
CA GLY A 202 -12.89 -7.43 12.85
C GLY A 202 -14.37 -7.73 12.64
N ALA A 203 -15.23 -7.26 13.55
CA ALA A 203 -16.68 -7.40 13.46
C ALA A 203 -17.29 -6.46 12.41
N MET A 204 -18.48 -6.81 11.93
CA MET A 204 -19.29 -5.99 11.03
C MET A 204 -20.56 -5.55 11.74
N GLN A 205 -21.05 -4.35 11.39
CA GLN A 205 -22.29 -3.82 11.94
C GLN A 205 -23.11 -3.12 10.85
N GLU A 206 -24.35 -3.58 10.65
CA GLU A 206 -25.32 -2.86 9.83
C GLU A 206 -25.66 -1.53 10.48
N THR A 207 -25.54 -0.44 9.73
CA THR A 207 -25.73 0.91 10.28
C THR A 207 -26.54 1.77 9.33
N PRO A 208 -27.50 2.58 9.83
CA PRO A 208 -28.20 3.56 9.03
C PRO A 208 -27.23 4.53 8.34
N LYS A 209 -27.40 4.73 7.04
CA LYS A 209 -26.46 5.50 6.20
C LYS A 209 -26.28 6.97 6.61
N THR A 210 -27.28 7.54 7.29
CA THR A 210 -27.29 8.93 7.75
C THR A 210 -26.42 9.19 8.98
N GLN A 211 -25.89 8.15 9.62
CA GLN A 211 -25.02 8.33 10.78
C GLN A 211 -23.58 8.67 10.36
N ALA A 212 -22.97 9.64 11.06
CA ALA A 212 -21.56 9.95 10.85
C ALA A 212 -20.66 8.95 11.59
N HIS A 213 -19.71 8.34 10.87
CA HIS A 213 -18.70 7.43 11.41
C HIS A 213 -17.33 7.71 10.80
N ARG A 214 -16.27 7.12 11.37
CA ARG A 214 -14.90 7.31 10.89
C ARG A 214 -14.76 6.76 9.47
N VAL A 215 -13.88 7.38 8.69
CA VAL A 215 -13.54 6.94 7.34
C VAL A 215 -12.02 6.97 7.22
N ARG A 216 -11.44 5.83 6.88
CA ARG A 216 -10.02 5.71 6.56
C ARG A 216 -9.90 5.35 5.08
N PRO A 217 -9.53 6.30 4.22
CA PRO A 217 -9.42 6.04 2.79
C PRO A 217 -8.28 5.09 2.47
N ILE A 218 -8.39 4.41 1.33
CA ILE A 218 -7.33 3.59 0.76
C ILE A 218 -7.03 4.02 -0.68
N ILE A 219 -5.92 3.55 -1.22
CA ILE A 219 -5.44 3.80 -2.58
C ILE A 219 -5.13 2.46 -3.23
N THR A 220 -5.51 2.29 -4.50
CA THR A 220 -5.04 1.21 -5.35
C THR A 220 -3.65 1.55 -5.87
N ILE A 221 -2.71 0.62 -5.72
CA ILE A 221 -1.36 0.72 -6.27
C ILE A 221 -1.40 0.13 -7.68
N ASN A 222 -0.93 0.87 -8.67
CA ASN A 222 -0.75 0.41 -10.05
C ASN A 222 0.71 0.64 -10.44
N LYS A 223 1.37 -0.37 -11.01
CA LYS A 223 2.73 -0.27 -11.56
C LYS A 223 2.75 0.23 -12.99
#